data_AF-A0A4V1FCF3-F1
#
_entry.id   AF-A0A4V1FCF3-F1
#
_cell.length_a   1.000
_cell.length_b   1.000
_cell.length_c   1.000
_cell.angle_alpha   90.00
_cell.angle_beta   90.00
_cell.angle_gamma   90.00
#
_symmetry.space_group_name_H-M   'P 1'
#
loop_
_entity.id
_entity.type
_entity.pdbx_description
1 polymer ?
#
loop_
_entity_poly.entity_id
_entity_poly.type
_entity_poly.pdbx_seq_one_letter_code
_entity_poly.pdbx_strand_id
1 'polypeptide(L)'
;MRTPNTNNPMEQQGSWTKTEDNYMDFESSVLQRLYETVTDRYHQVYNSYLDVYDDDEAYYKAKEEGYEMVTDYKTINGREEFATTYLTPAYVLDIWYEVDELTGKRDYTKGFARVSSR
;
A
#
# COMPACT_ATOMS: atom_id res chain seq x y z
N MET A 1 9.83 10.53 -32.06
CA MET A 1 8.51 10.87 -31.51
C MET A 1 8.41 10.23 -30.15
N ARG A 2 8.44 10.99 -29.06
CA ARG A 2 8.25 10.47 -27.69
C ARG A 2 6.79 10.71 -27.35
N THR A 3 6.04 9.64 -27.09
CA THR A 3 4.67 9.70 -26.57
C THR A 3 4.67 10.38 -25.19
N PRO A 4 3.71 11.28 -24.93
CA PRO A 4 3.61 11.91 -23.62
C PRO A 4 3.17 10.86 -22.59
N ASN A 5 3.88 10.84 -21.46
CA ASN A 5 3.48 10.15 -20.25
C ASN A 5 2.05 10.59 -19.90
N THR A 6 1.09 9.66 -19.95
CA THR A 6 -0.20 9.84 -19.29
C THR A 6 0.05 9.76 -17.79
N ASN A 7 0.54 10.85 -17.22
CA ASN A 7 0.44 11.10 -15.79
C ASN A 7 -1.05 11.13 -15.48
N ASN A 8 -1.57 10.05 -14.90
CA ASN A 8 -2.80 10.14 -14.14
C ASN A 8 -2.48 11.10 -12.97
N PRO A 9 -3.08 12.29 -12.87
CA PRO A 9 -2.61 13.36 -11.98
C PRO A 9 -2.67 13.02 -10.47
N MET A 10 -3.15 11.83 -10.09
CA MET A 10 -3.32 11.38 -8.71
C MET A 10 -2.51 10.13 -8.34
N GLU A 11 -1.63 9.63 -9.21
CA GLU A 11 -0.75 8.52 -8.87
C GLU A 11 0.57 9.05 -8.27
N GLN A 12 0.96 8.53 -7.12
CA GLN A 12 2.22 8.80 -6.45
C GLN A 12 2.95 7.48 -6.19
N GLN A 13 4.22 7.41 -6.56
CA GLN A 13 5.07 6.24 -6.33
C GLN A 13 6.44 6.69 -5.86
N GLY A 14 7.08 5.90 -5.00
CA GLY A 14 8.42 6.15 -4.52
C GLY A 14 8.94 4.99 -3.68
N SER A 15 10.18 5.12 -3.23
CA SER A 15 10.80 4.19 -2.31
C SER A 15 10.47 4.51 -0.85
N TRP A 16 10.59 3.49 0.01
CA TRP A 16 10.60 3.62 1.46
C TRP A 16 11.75 2.82 2.05
N THR A 17 12.24 3.26 3.21
CA THR A 17 13.26 2.57 3.99
C THR A 17 12.83 2.48 5.45
N LYS A 18 13.26 1.42 6.12
CA LYS A 18 13.01 1.20 7.53
C LYS A 18 14.05 1.96 8.34
N THR A 19 13.60 2.76 9.29
CA THR A 19 14.48 3.47 10.24
C THR A 19 14.94 2.55 11.38
N GLU A 20 15.93 3.01 12.15
CA GLU A 20 16.43 2.28 13.33
C GLU A 20 15.33 2.03 14.37
N ASP A 21 14.35 2.93 14.47
CA ASP A 21 13.20 2.83 15.37
C ASP A 21 12.04 2.00 14.80
N ASN A 22 12.25 1.31 13.68
CA ASN A 22 11.26 0.50 12.95
C ASN A 22 10.10 1.29 12.30
N TYR A 23 10.27 2.59 12.06
CA TYR A 23 9.34 3.36 11.23
C TYR A 23 9.68 3.24 9.75
N MET A 24 8.73 3.63 8.90
CA MET A 24 8.92 3.74 7.46
C MET A 24 9.19 5.19 7.09
N ASP A 25 10.37 5.47 6.55
CA ASP A 25 10.72 6.75 5.96
C ASP A 25 10.51 6.66 4.44
N PHE A 26 9.86 7.66 3.84
CA PHE A 26 9.50 7.66 2.43
C PHE A 26 10.30 8.70 1.66
N GLU A 27 10.59 8.39 0.39
CA GLU A 27 11.31 9.29 -0.52
C GLU A 27 10.66 10.69 -0.63
N SER A 28 9.34 10.78 -0.46
CA SER A 28 8.63 12.06 -0.41
C SER A 28 7.63 12.14 0.74
N SER A 29 7.56 13.31 1.36
CA SER A 29 6.56 13.61 2.40
C SER A 29 5.12 13.52 1.90
N VAL A 30 4.89 13.71 0.60
CA VAL A 30 3.57 13.52 -0.01
C VAL A 30 3.18 12.05 0.00
N LEU A 31 4.10 11.17 -0.40
CA LEU A 31 3.87 9.72 -0.37
C LEU A 31 3.66 9.21 1.05
N GLN A 32 4.46 9.69 2.02
CA GLN A 32 4.27 9.37 3.43
C GLN A 32 2.88 9.75 3.92
N ARG A 33 2.43 10.99 3.67
CA ARG A 33 1.09 11.44 4.08
C ARG A 33 -0.01 10.62 3.45
N LEU A 34 0.13 10.24 2.18
CA LEU A 34 -0.84 9.38 1.50
C LEU A 34 -0.85 7.97 2.09
N TYR A 35 0.32 7.39 2.35
CA TYR A 35 0.44 6.12 3.04
C TYR A 35 -0.29 6.16 4.39
N GLU A 36 0.06 7.11 5.26
CA GLU A 36 -0.56 7.30 6.58
C GLU A 36 -2.06 7.50 6.46
N THR A 37 -2.53 8.36 5.54
CA THR A 37 -3.96 8.61 5.33
C THR A 37 -4.71 7.34 4.95
N VAL A 38 -4.16 6.53 4.05
CA VAL A 38 -4.81 5.30 3.58
C VAL A 38 -4.80 4.23 4.67
N THR A 39 -3.65 4.00 5.30
CA THR A 39 -3.53 2.97 6.34
C THR A 39 -4.31 3.33 7.59
N ASP A 40 -4.25 4.57 8.06
CA ASP A 40 -4.98 5.00 9.26
C ASP A 40 -6.48 4.91 9.03
N ARG A 41 -6.95 5.32 7.83
CA ARG A 41 -8.37 5.23 7.52
C ARG A 41 -8.85 3.78 7.45
N TYR A 42 -8.08 2.88 6.84
CA TYR A 42 -8.39 1.46 6.83
C TYR A 42 -8.48 0.91 8.26
N HIS A 43 -7.45 1.11 9.09
CA HIS A 43 -7.41 0.56 10.45
C HIS A 43 -8.49 1.18 11.35
N GLN A 44 -8.79 2.47 11.20
CA GLN A 44 -9.87 3.12 11.93
C GLN A 44 -11.22 2.43 11.67
N VAL A 45 -11.56 2.20 10.40
CA VAL A 45 -12.82 1.56 10.02
C VAL A 45 -12.83 0.09 10.44
N TYR A 46 -11.76 -0.65 10.14
CA TYR A 46 -11.65 -2.05 10.51
C TYR A 46 -11.78 -2.26 12.03
N ASN A 47 -11.06 -1.47 12.83
CA ASN A 47 -11.12 -1.57 14.28
C ASN A 47 -12.50 -1.20 14.83
N SER A 48 -13.21 -0.25 14.20
CA SER A 48 -14.58 0.07 14.61
C SER A 48 -15.56 -1.08 14.43
N TYR A 49 -15.29 -1.98 13.47
CA TYR A 49 -16.06 -3.21 13.32
C TYR A 49 -15.61 -4.31 14.27
N LEU A 50 -14.30 -4.44 14.55
CA LEU A 50 -13.78 -5.37 15.55
C LEU A 50 -14.32 -5.10 16.96
N ASP A 51 -14.70 -3.86 17.26
CA ASP A 51 -15.33 -3.51 18.54
C ASP A 51 -16.73 -4.12 18.71
N VAL A 52 -17.37 -4.58 17.62
CA VAL A 52 -18.77 -5.02 17.59
C VAL A 52 -18.93 -6.46 17.09
N TYR A 53 -18.06 -6.89 16.19
CA TYR A 53 -18.13 -8.16 15.46
C TYR A 53 -16.88 -9.01 15.71
N ASP A 54 -16.95 -10.30 15.37
CA ASP A 54 -15.74 -11.13 15.29
C ASP A 54 -14.86 -10.73 14.09
N ASP A 55 -13.64 -11.27 14.02
CA ASP A 55 -12.64 -10.90 13.01
C ASP A 55 -13.12 -11.16 11.57
N ASP A 56 -13.79 -12.29 11.34
CA ASP A 56 -14.33 -12.66 10.04
C ASP A 56 -15.46 -11.70 9.62
N GLU A 57 -16.44 -11.46 10.49
CA GLU A 57 -17.55 -10.56 10.20
C GLU A 57 -17.08 -9.09 10.06
N ALA A 58 -16.14 -8.64 10.89
CA ALA A 58 -15.54 -7.32 10.79
C ALA A 58 -14.83 -7.11 9.45
N TYR A 59 -14.11 -8.12 8.95
CA TYR A 59 -13.52 -8.10 7.62
C TYR A 59 -14.58 -7.92 6.52
N TYR A 60 -15.66 -8.71 6.55
CA TYR A 60 -16.72 -8.59 5.55
C TYR A 60 -17.42 -7.22 5.63
N LYS A 61 -17.65 -6.68 6.82
CA LYS A 61 -18.23 -5.34 7.01
C LYS A 61 -17.35 -4.24 6.46
N ALA A 62 -16.05 -4.25 6.76
CA ALA A 62 -15.09 -3.31 6.19
C ALA A 62 -15.07 -3.41 4.65
N LYS A 63 -15.08 -4.63 4.12
CA LYS A 63 -15.07 -4.89 2.68
C LYS A 63 -16.34 -4.39 1.98
N GLU A 64 -17.51 -4.56 2.60
CA GLU A 64 -18.78 -4.00 2.11
C GLU A 64 -18.71 -2.47 1.95
N GLU A 65 -17.99 -1.78 2.83
CA GLU A 65 -17.74 -0.33 2.74
C GLU A 65 -16.56 0.05 1.83
N GLY A 66 -15.96 -0.90 1.13
CA GLY A 66 -14.86 -0.68 0.19
C GLY A 66 -13.47 -0.60 0.84
N TYR A 67 -13.35 -0.99 2.11
CA TYR A 67 -12.10 -1.10 2.85
C TYR A 67 -11.60 -2.54 2.86
N GLU A 68 -10.39 -2.78 2.37
CA GLU A 68 -9.84 -4.12 2.31
C GLU A 68 -8.30 -4.09 2.36
N MET A 69 -7.68 -5.00 3.11
CA MET A 69 -6.25 -5.24 3.05
C MET A 69 -6.00 -6.64 2.50
N VAL A 70 -5.25 -6.74 1.41
CA VAL A 70 -4.90 -8.01 0.77
C VAL A 70 -3.39 -8.11 0.63
N THR A 71 -2.79 -9.23 0.97
CA THR A 71 -1.37 -9.48 0.70
C THR A 71 -1.25 -10.65 -0.27
N ASP A 72 -0.82 -10.36 -1.50
CA ASP A 72 -0.69 -11.37 -2.57
C ASP A 72 0.28 -10.91 -3.67
N TYR A 73 0.58 -11.81 -4.61
CA TYR A 73 1.30 -11.46 -5.82
C TYR A 73 0.42 -10.68 -6.79
N LYS A 74 0.97 -9.59 -7.34
CA LYS A 74 0.32 -8.79 -8.38
C LYS A 74 1.34 -8.21 -9.35
N THR A 75 0.91 -7.94 -10.58
CA THR A 75 1.77 -7.29 -11.57
C THR A 75 1.87 -5.78 -11.29
N ILE A 76 3.08 -5.30 -11.01
CA ILE A 76 3.41 -3.88 -10.82
C ILE A 76 4.59 -3.56 -11.75
N ASN A 77 4.48 -2.51 -12.56
CA ASN A 77 5.53 -2.07 -13.48
C ASN A 77 6.07 -3.21 -14.39
N GLY A 78 5.19 -4.13 -14.80
CA GLY A 78 5.53 -5.27 -15.66
C GLY A 78 6.26 -6.41 -14.96
N ARG A 79 6.41 -6.36 -13.63
CA ARG A 79 7.00 -7.41 -12.79
C ARG A 79 5.97 -7.98 -11.85
N GLU A 80 6.14 -9.25 -11.47
CA GLU A 80 5.34 -9.87 -10.42
C GLU A 80 5.93 -9.48 -9.07
N GLU A 81 5.17 -8.72 -8.28
CA GLU A 81 5.58 -8.23 -6.97
C GLU A 81 4.67 -8.83 -5.90
N PHE A 82 5.24 -9.20 -4.75
CA PHE A 82 4.47 -9.63 -3.59
C PHE A 82 4.17 -8.41 -2.73
N ALA A 83 2.93 -7.95 -2.79
CA ALA A 83 2.54 -6.65 -2.26
C ALA A 83 1.41 -6.79 -1.24
N THR A 84 1.45 -5.96 -0.21
CA THR A 84 0.28 -5.65 0.60
C THR A 84 -0.46 -4.49 -0.07
N THR A 85 -1.73 -4.70 -0.38
CA THR A 85 -2.63 -3.73 -1.00
C THR A 85 -3.66 -3.30 0.02
N TYR A 86 -3.73 -1.99 0.30
CA TYR A 86 -4.82 -1.37 1.05
C TYR A 86 -5.79 -0.71 0.07
N LEU A 87 -7.06 -1.03 0.24
CA LEU A 87 -8.17 -0.47 -0.52
C LEU A 87 -9.00 0.39 0.41
N THR A 88 -9.36 1.57 -0.09
CA THR A 88 -10.35 2.46 0.51
C THR A 88 -11.32 2.90 -0.59
N PRO A 89 -12.42 3.62 -0.27
CA PRO A 89 -13.28 4.19 -1.29
C PRO A 89 -12.57 5.18 -2.23
N ALA A 90 -11.54 5.88 -1.75
CA ALA A 90 -10.88 6.95 -2.50
C ALA A 90 -9.55 6.54 -3.13
N TYR A 91 -8.84 5.58 -2.54
CA TYR A 91 -7.47 5.25 -2.90
C TYR A 91 -7.19 3.74 -2.88
N VAL A 92 -6.18 3.36 -3.66
CA VAL A 92 -5.49 2.08 -3.62
C VAL A 92 -4.03 2.34 -3.26
N LEU A 93 -3.53 1.70 -2.22
CA LEU A 93 -2.12 1.73 -1.81
C LEU A 93 -1.54 0.33 -2.00
N ASP A 94 -0.51 0.23 -2.83
CA ASP A 94 0.34 -0.95 -2.95
C ASP A 94 1.66 -0.71 -2.23
N ILE A 95 2.08 -1.65 -1.39
CA ILE A 95 3.39 -1.63 -0.74
C ILE A 95 4.09 -2.98 -0.91
N TRP A 96 5.34 -2.96 -1.36
CA TRP A 96 6.13 -4.18 -1.56
C TRP A 96 7.60 -3.95 -1.23
N TYR A 97 8.30 -5.03 -0.92
CA TYR A 97 9.71 -5.01 -0.56
C TYR A 97 10.60 -5.00 -1.81
N GLU A 98 11.77 -4.38 -1.70
CA GLU A 98 12.81 -4.55 -2.72
C GLU A 98 13.32 -5.98 -2.69
N VAL A 99 13.66 -6.52 -3.86
CA VAL A 99 14.29 -7.84 -3.99
C VAL A 99 15.77 -7.62 -4.27
N ASP A 100 16.62 -8.20 -3.44
CA ASP A 100 18.07 -8.22 -3.66
C ASP A 100 18.38 -9.02 -4.93
N GLU A 101 18.96 -8.35 -5.94
CA GLU A 101 19.19 -8.94 -7.27
C GLU A 101 20.20 -10.10 -7.25
N LEU A 102 21.09 -10.17 -6.25
CA LEU A 102 22.11 -11.21 -6.14
C LEU A 102 21.56 -12.49 -5.52
N THR A 103 20.68 -12.35 -4.52
CA THR A 103 20.17 -13.47 -3.71
C THR A 103 18.74 -13.86 -4.06
N GLY A 104 17.99 -13.00 -4.75
CA GLY A 104 16.56 -13.16 -5.02
C GLY A 104 15.68 -13.07 -3.76
N LYS A 105 16.23 -12.59 -2.64
CA LYS A 105 15.51 -12.48 -1.37
C LYS A 105 14.91 -11.10 -1.21
N ARG A 106 13.75 -11.01 -0.56
CA ARG A 106 13.13 -9.74 -0.16
C ARG A 106 13.96 -9.09 0.94
N ASP A 107 14.27 -7.82 0.75
CA ASP A 107 14.86 -6.98 1.77
C ASP A 107 13.72 -6.36 2.61
N TYR A 108 13.55 -6.84 3.84
CA TYR A 108 12.50 -6.34 4.75
C TYR A 108 12.81 -4.96 5.34
N THR A 109 13.93 -4.34 4.96
CA THR A 109 14.33 -3.00 5.41
C THR A 109 14.02 -1.91 4.40
N LYS A 110 13.59 -2.24 3.18
CA LYS A 110 13.30 -1.24 2.15
C LYS A 110 12.38 -1.78 1.07
N GLY A 111 11.79 -0.86 0.31
CA GLY A 111 10.91 -1.24 -0.77
C GLY A 111 10.31 -0.05 -1.47
N PHE A 112 9.14 -0.28 -2.04
CA PHE A 112 8.43 0.69 -2.83
C PHE A 112 6.98 0.77 -2.38
N ALA A 113 6.38 1.93 -2.60
CA ALA A 113 4.96 2.16 -2.41
C ALA A 113 4.40 2.89 -3.62
N ARG A 114 3.14 2.57 -3.97
CA ARG A 114 2.36 3.26 -5.00
C ARG A 114 0.97 3.53 -4.47
N VAL A 115 0.53 4.78 -4.56
CA VAL A 115 -0.83 5.20 -4.24
C VAL A 115 -1.49 5.72 -5.51
N SER A 116 -2.68 5.21 -5.81
CA SER A 116 -3.52 5.69 -6.91
C SER A 116 -4.92 6.00 -6.42
N SER A 117 -5.60 6.94 -7.08
CA SER A 117 -7.03 7.17 -6.88
C SER A 117 -7.83 6.00 -7.42
N ARG A 118 -8.97 5.72 -6.78
CA ARG A 118 -9.88 4.65 -7.17
C ARG A 118 -11.01 5.13 -8.08
#